data_AF-A0A957TSR1-F1
#
_entry.id   AF-A0A957TSR1-F1
#
_cell.length_a   1.000
_cell.length_b   1.000
_cell.length_c   1.000
_cell.angle_alpha   90.00
_cell.angle_beta   90.00
_cell.angle_gamma   90.00
#
_symmetry.space_group_name_H-M   'P 1'
#
loop_
_entity.id
_entity.type
_entity.pdbx_description
1 polymer ?
#
loop_
_entity_poly.entity_id
_entity_poly.type
_entity_poly.pdbx_seq_one_letter_code
_entity_poly.pdbx_strand_id
1 'polypeptide(L)'
;MTQSIIDLHQPFQQRVDAALHNKYLKTALSRATARMTMQRTTAMGAIDGQTLRDQVRQMKSYVIRHLPDLLEALEARLTENGAVVHWARDAAEANAIILDLARRNNVQTVVKAKSMATEEIHLNGALEGAGIRAIESDLGEYIIQLNHEPPSHIVAPV
;
A
#
# COMPACT_ATOMS: atom_id res chain seq x y z
N MET A 1 -27.44 1.05 -9.04
CA MET A 1 -26.59 1.96 -8.25
C MET A 1 -26.52 1.41 -6.84
N THR A 2 -25.52 0.60 -6.54
CA THR A 2 -25.29 0.10 -5.18
C THR A 2 -24.70 1.27 -4.41
N GLN A 3 -25.51 1.97 -3.61
CA GLN A 3 -25.00 3.01 -2.73
C GLN A 3 -23.91 2.40 -1.86
N SER A 4 -22.73 3.03 -1.84
CA SER A 4 -21.67 2.68 -0.90
C SER A 4 -22.27 2.63 0.51
N ILE A 5 -21.98 1.56 1.24
CA ILE A 5 -22.56 1.30 2.57
C ILE A 5 -22.10 2.36 3.60
N ILE A 6 -21.07 3.14 3.27
CA ILE A 6 -20.50 4.19 4.11
C ILE A 6 -20.18 5.41 3.23
N ASP A 7 -20.95 6.49 3.39
CA ASP A 7 -20.59 7.80 2.81
C ASP A 7 -19.44 8.42 3.64
N LEU A 8 -18.24 8.46 3.05
CA LEU A 8 -17.03 8.98 3.70
C LEU A 8 -17.06 10.51 3.90
N HIS A 9 -17.95 11.23 3.20
CA HIS A 9 -18.09 12.69 3.29
C HIS A 9 -19.01 13.14 4.45
N GLN A 10 -19.74 12.21 5.08
CA GLN A 10 -20.54 12.52 6.27
C GLN A 10 -19.67 12.83 7.49
N PRO A 11 -20.17 13.64 8.45
CA PRO A 11 -19.51 13.86 9.73
C PRO A 11 -19.15 12.54 10.42
N PHE A 12 -17.94 12.48 10.98
CA PHE A 12 -17.38 11.27 11.60
C PHE A 12 -18.35 10.59 12.58
N GLN A 13 -19.00 11.35 13.47
CA GLN A 13 -19.93 10.81 14.46
C GLN A 13 -21.13 10.11 13.81
N GLN A 14 -21.66 10.65 12.72
CA GLN A 14 -22.79 10.06 12.01
C GLN A 14 -22.38 8.77 11.30
N ARG A 15 -21.17 8.73 10.73
CA ARG A 15 -20.61 7.52 10.12
C ARG A 15 -20.43 6.41 11.15
N VAL A 16 -19.90 6.74 12.33
CA VAL A 16 -19.73 5.79 13.43
C VAL A 16 -21.09 5.24 13.88
N ASP A 17 -22.06 6.12 14.10
CA ASP A 17 -23.40 5.71 14.53
C ASP A 17 -24.06 4.79 13.49
N ALA A 18 -24.03 5.15 12.21
CA ALA A 18 -24.55 4.32 11.13
C ALA A 18 -23.85 2.95 11.04
N ALA A 19 -22.52 2.93 11.18
CA ALA A 19 -21.74 1.68 11.14
C ALA A 19 -22.06 0.77 12.34
N LEU A 20 -22.22 1.31 13.54
CA LEU A 20 -22.56 0.55 14.75
C LEU A 20 -23.94 -0.10 14.67
N HIS A 21 -24.89 0.56 13.99
CA HIS A 21 -26.25 0.05 13.78
C HIS A 21 -26.37 -0.90 12.58
N ASN A 22 -25.34 -1.02 11.74
CA ASN A 22 -25.33 -1.91 10.59
C ASN A 22 -25.03 -3.37 10.99
N LYS A 23 -26.09 -4.17 11.16
CA LYS A 23 -26.00 -5.59 11.53
C LYS A 23 -25.23 -6.45 10.52
N TYR A 24 -25.32 -6.14 9.23
CA TYR A 24 -24.60 -6.85 8.17
C TYR A 24 -23.10 -6.60 8.28
N LEU A 25 -22.72 -5.32 8.39
CA LEU A 25 -21.32 -4.90 8.59
C LEU A 25 -20.72 -5.55 9.85
N LYS A 26 -21.44 -5.50 10.97
CA LYS A 26 -21.00 -6.13 12.22
C LYS A 26 -20.75 -7.63 12.06
N THR A 27 -21.67 -8.33 11.39
CA THR A 27 -21.56 -9.78 11.15
C THR A 27 -20.40 -10.11 10.21
N ALA A 28 -20.27 -9.37 9.11
CA ALA A 28 -19.19 -9.54 8.14
C ALA A 28 -17.82 -9.32 8.79
N LEU A 29 -17.65 -8.21 9.52
CA LEU A 29 -16.41 -7.87 10.20
C LEU A 29 -16.05 -8.90 11.27
N SER A 30 -17.03 -9.34 12.08
CA SER A 30 -16.80 -10.35 13.11
C SER A 30 -16.33 -11.67 12.51
N ARG A 31 -16.96 -12.12 11.41
CA ARG A 31 -16.57 -13.35 10.71
C ARG A 31 -15.18 -13.24 10.08
N ALA A 32 -14.90 -12.14 9.40
CA ALA A 32 -13.62 -11.90 8.75
C ALA A 32 -12.46 -11.87 9.76
N THR A 33 -12.61 -11.07 10.83
CA THR A 33 -11.59 -10.94 11.88
C THR A 33 -11.38 -12.23 12.67
N ALA A 34 -12.45 -12.96 13.02
CA ALA A 34 -12.35 -14.25 13.67
C ALA A 34 -11.63 -15.29 12.79
N ARG A 35 -11.98 -15.35 11.49
CA ARG A 35 -11.31 -16.24 10.53
C ARG A 35 -9.83 -15.91 10.41
N MET A 36 -9.46 -14.65 10.20
CA MET A 36 -8.06 -14.22 10.09
C MET A 36 -7.28 -14.53 11.36
N THR A 37 -7.86 -14.29 12.54
CA THR A 37 -7.23 -14.59 13.83
C THR A 37 -6.98 -16.08 13.98
N MET A 38 -7.99 -16.92 13.68
CA MET A 38 -7.86 -18.37 13.76
C MET A 38 -6.81 -18.90 12.78
N GLN A 39 -6.83 -18.46 11.52
CA GLN A 39 -5.84 -18.85 10.52
C GLN A 39 -4.42 -18.44 10.94
N ARG A 40 -4.24 -17.22 11.46
CA ARG A 40 -2.97 -16.76 12.00
C ARG A 40 -2.50 -17.64 13.16
N THR A 41 -3.37 -17.93 14.13
CA THR A 41 -3.02 -18.77 15.28
C THR A 41 -2.60 -20.16 14.84
N THR A 42 -3.33 -20.78 13.91
CA THR A 42 -2.99 -22.10 13.36
C THR A 42 -1.64 -22.07 12.64
N ALA A 43 -1.43 -21.11 11.73
CA ALA A 43 -0.17 -21.00 10.99
C ALA A 43 1.03 -20.73 11.91
N MET A 44 0.88 -19.83 12.89
CA MET A 44 1.94 -19.50 13.84
C MET A 44 2.21 -20.60 14.86
N GLY A 45 1.22 -21.44 15.16
CA GLY A 45 1.38 -22.62 16.03
C GLY A 45 2.00 -23.83 15.32
N ALA A 46 1.99 -23.86 13.99
CA ALA A 46 2.64 -24.90 13.20
C ALA A 46 4.17 -24.72 13.08
N ILE A 47 4.69 -23.61 13.58
CA ILE A 47 6.12 -23.25 13.58
C ILE A 47 6.51 -22.72 14.97
N ASP A 48 7.81 -22.52 15.22
CA ASP A 48 8.24 -21.72 16.38
C ASP A 48 8.02 -20.22 16.10
N GLY A 49 6.76 -19.82 16.23
CA GLY A 49 6.31 -18.48 15.91
C GLY A 49 6.92 -17.39 16.78
N GLN A 50 7.31 -17.69 18.02
CA GLN A 50 7.93 -16.70 18.90
C GLN A 50 9.39 -16.45 18.49
N THR A 51 10.16 -17.52 18.30
CA THR A 51 11.54 -17.39 17.83
C THR A 51 11.62 -16.68 16.49
N LEU A 52 10.75 -17.02 15.53
CA LEU A 52 10.72 -16.34 14.23
C LEU A 52 10.39 -14.84 14.38
N ARG A 53 9.46 -14.46 15.26
CA ARG A 53 9.17 -13.04 15.54
C ARG A 53 10.39 -12.32 16.08
N ASP A 54 11.12 -12.92 17.02
CA ASP A 54 12.31 -12.32 17.60
C ASP A 54 13.44 -12.19 16.57
N GLN A 55 13.65 -13.19 15.73
CA GLN A 55 14.61 -13.12 14.63
C GLN A 55 14.27 -12.00 13.63
N VAL A 56 13.02 -11.91 13.17
CA VAL A 56 12.58 -10.84 12.26
C VAL A 56 12.73 -9.47 12.91
N ARG A 57 12.42 -9.34 14.21
CA ARG A 57 12.62 -8.10 14.97
C ARG A 57 14.09 -7.71 15.00
N GLN A 58 14.99 -8.65 15.27
CA GLN A 58 16.43 -8.42 15.27
C GLN A 58 16.94 -8.00 13.89
N MET A 59 16.49 -8.67 12.82
CA MET A 59 16.82 -8.32 11.44
C MET A 59 16.37 -6.91 11.09
N LYS A 60 15.11 -6.54 11.39
CA LYS A 60 14.61 -5.17 11.15
C LYS A 60 15.40 -4.13 11.93
N SER A 61 15.74 -4.43 13.18
CA SER A 61 16.54 -3.54 14.02
C SER A 61 17.96 -3.36 13.46
N TYR A 62 18.55 -4.44 12.92
CA TYR A 62 19.83 -4.38 12.23
C TYR A 62 19.74 -3.51 10.97
N VAL A 63 18.73 -3.72 10.12
CA VAL A 63 18.53 -2.96 8.88
C VAL A 63 18.42 -1.47 9.16
N ILE A 64 17.63 -1.07 10.16
CA ILE A 64 17.47 0.35 10.51
C ILE A 64 18.80 0.97 10.96
N ARG A 65 19.62 0.25 11.73
CA ARG A 65 20.91 0.76 12.22
C ARG A 65 21.97 0.89 11.14
N HIS A 66 21.88 0.09 10.08
CA HIS A 66 22.85 0.06 8.97
C HIS A 66 22.21 0.50 7.65
N LEU A 67 21.15 1.30 7.74
CA LEU A 67 20.34 1.65 6.58
C LEU A 67 21.14 2.33 5.46
N PRO A 68 22.06 3.29 5.75
CA PRO A 68 22.85 3.92 4.69
C PRO A 68 23.65 2.91 3.86
N ASP A 69 24.46 2.08 4.50
CA ASP A 69 25.32 1.09 3.82
C ASP A 69 24.47 0.04 3.07
N LEU A 70 23.34 -0.36 3.64
CA LEU A 70 22.45 -1.34 3.03
C LEU A 70 21.73 -0.81 1.79
N LEU A 71 21.43 0.50 1.74
CA LEU A 71 20.83 1.12 0.56
C LEU A 71 21.85 1.23 -0.58
N GLU A 72 23.10 1.60 -0.30
CA GLU A 72 24.18 1.58 -1.31
C GLU A 72 24.43 0.16 -1.83
N ALA A 73 24.44 -0.83 -0.95
CA ALA A 73 24.58 -2.23 -1.34
C ALA A 73 23.37 -2.75 -2.14
N LEU A 74 22.17 -2.22 -1.89
CA LEU A 74 20.97 -2.52 -2.69
C LEU A 74 21.10 -1.89 -4.09
N GLU A 75 21.51 -0.62 -4.16
CA GLU A 75 21.73 0.09 -5.42
C GLU A 75 22.73 -0.65 -6.30
N ALA A 76 23.91 -0.99 -5.76
CA ALA A 76 24.94 -1.70 -6.50
C ALA A 76 24.39 -3.00 -7.12
N ARG A 77 23.67 -3.81 -6.34
CA ARG A 77 23.06 -5.06 -6.82
C ARG A 77 21.97 -4.84 -7.86
N LEU A 78 21.14 -3.81 -7.70
CA LEU A 78 20.10 -3.48 -8.68
C LEU A 78 20.74 -3.03 -10.00
N THR A 79 21.78 -2.20 -9.93
CA THR A 79 22.54 -1.74 -11.09
C THR A 79 23.28 -2.88 -11.81
N GLU A 80 23.87 -3.82 -11.07
CA GLU A 80 24.45 -5.04 -11.64
C GLU A 80 23.41 -5.87 -12.41
N ASN A 81 22.14 -5.85 -11.99
CA ASN A 81 21.03 -6.50 -12.67
C ASN A 81 20.38 -5.63 -13.76
N GLY A 82 21.01 -4.53 -14.16
CA GLY A 82 20.56 -3.66 -15.26
C GLY A 82 19.47 -2.65 -14.89
N ALA A 83 19.16 -2.49 -13.61
CA ALA A 83 18.25 -1.44 -13.16
C ALA A 83 18.99 -0.09 -13.01
N VAL A 84 18.28 1.01 -13.27
CA VAL A 84 18.75 2.36 -12.91
C VAL A 84 18.07 2.74 -11.61
N VAL A 85 18.86 3.08 -10.60
CA VAL A 85 18.36 3.51 -9.29
C VAL A 85 18.35 5.03 -9.24
N HIS A 86 17.21 5.57 -8.83
CA HIS A 86 17.03 7.00 -8.64
C HIS A 86 16.79 7.29 -7.16
N TRP A 87 17.62 8.15 -6.59
CA TRP A 87 17.47 8.64 -5.23
C TRP A 87 16.62 9.90 -5.20
N ALA A 88 15.69 9.95 -4.25
CA ALA A 88 14.85 11.11 -3.99
C ALA A 88 14.79 11.36 -2.49
N ARG A 89 14.94 12.62 -2.08
CA ARG A 89 14.92 13.05 -0.68
C ARG A 89 13.49 13.19 -0.15
N ASP A 90 12.54 13.48 -1.04
CA ASP A 90 11.15 13.71 -0.69
C ASP A 90 10.18 13.33 -1.83
N ALA A 91 8.89 13.48 -1.56
CA ALA A 91 7.81 13.20 -2.52
C ALA A 91 7.90 14.05 -3.80
N ALA A 92 8.31 15.32 -3.69
CA ALA A 92 8.38 16.22 -4.83
C ALA A 92 9.49 15.80 -5.80
N GLU A 93 10.66 15.46 -5.27
CA GLU A 93 11.79 14.97 -6.04
C GLU A 93 11.48 13.61 -6.68
N ALA A 94 10.87 12.69 -5.94
CA ALA A 94 10.45 11.39 -6.46
C ALA A 94 9.47 11.53 -7.64
N ASN A 95 8.42 12.34 -7.48
CA ASN A 95 7.45 12.60 -8.53
C ASN A 95 8.08 13.31 -9.74
N ALA A 96 8.98 14.27 -9.52
CA ALA A 96 9.67 14.96 -10.60
C ALA A 96 10.51 14.00 -11.46
N ILE A 97 11.26 13.10 -10.81
CA ILE A 97 12.05 12.07 -11.49
C ILE A 97 11.14 11.15 -12.32
N ILE A 98 10.07 10.61 -11.71
CA ILE A 98 9.17 9.68 -12.39
C ILE A 98 8.49 10.34 -13.59
N LEU A 99 8.02 11.59 -13.44
CA LEU A 99 7.37 12.34 -14.52
C LEU A 99 8.34 12.67 -15.65
N ASP A 100 9.56 13.04 -15.34
CA ASP A 100 10.60 13.29 -16.35
C ASP A 100 10.94 12.02 -17.12
N LEU A 101 11.11 10.88 -16.44
CA LEU A 101 11.29 9.57 -17.08
C LEU A 101 10.12 9.22 -17.99
N ALA A 102 8.88 9.41 -17.51
CA ALA A 102 7.68 9.14 -18.29
C ALA A 102 7.61 10.00 -19.55
N ARG A 103 7.91 11.31 -19.44
CA ARG A 103 7.93 12.25 -20.58
C ARG A 103 8.99 11.88 -21.61
N ARG A 104 10.23 11.62 -21.17
CA ARG A 104 11.34 11.24 -22.06
C ARG A 104 11.03 9.98 -22.87
N ASN A 105 10.23 9.08 -22.31
CA ASN A 105 9.85 7.83 -22.94
C ASN A 105 8.45 7.86 -23.58
N ASN A 106 7.80 9.03 -23.66
CA ASN A 106 6.43 9.20 -24.19
C ASN A 106 5.43 8.21 -23.57
N VAL A 107 5.55 7.95 -22.26
CA VAL A 107 4.69 7.02 -21.52
C VAL A 107 3.28 7.61 -21.41
N GLN A 108 2.27 6.82 -21.78
CA GLN A 108 0.86 7.19 -21.68
C GLN A 108 0.14 6.45 -20.56
N THR A 109 0.69 5.33 -20.09
CA THR A 109 0.09 4.50 -19.05
C THR A 109 1.18 3.89 -18.18
N VAL A 110 0.99 3.96 -16.87
CA VAL A 110 1.83 3.33 -15.85
C VAL A 110 0.99 2.28 -15.15
N VAL A 111 1.47 1.04 -15.14
CA VAL A 111 0.91 -0.03 -14.32
C VAL A 111 1.78 -0.19 -13.09
N LYS A 112 1.18 -0.16 -11.90
CA LYS A 112 1.92 -0.29 -10.64
C LYS A 112 1.25 -1.27 -9.68
N ALA A 113 2.04 -1.80 -8.77
CA ALA A 113 1.53 -2.58 -7.65
C ALA A 113 1.09 -1.69 -6.49
N LYS A 114 0.31 -2.28 -5.57
CA LYS A 114 -0.02 -1.67 -4.28
C LYS A 114 1.26 -1.29 -3.53
N SER A 115 1.37 -0.02 -3.15
CA SER A 115 2.50 0.48 -2.38
C SER A 115 2.10 1.70 -1.55
N MET A 116 2.30 1.61 -0.23
CA MET A 116 2.11 2.76 0.67
C MET A 116 3.07 3.89 0.33
N ALA A 117 4.30 3.59 -0.09
CA ALA A 117 5.25 4.63 -0.46
C ALA A 117 4.75 5.47 -1.65
N THR A 118 4.07 4.84 -2.63
CA THR A 118 3.48 5.58 -3.76
C THR A 118 2.24 6.39 -3.36
N GLU A 119 1.51 5.91 -2.35
CA GLU A 119 0.35 6.61 -1.78
C GLU A 119 0.79 7.85 -0.99
N GLU A 120 1.80 7.71 -0.13
CA GLU A 120 2.37 8.78 0.69
C GLU A 120 2.95 9.94 -0.15
N ILE A 121 3.46 9.65 -1.34
CA ILE A 121 3.94 10.67 -2.28
C ILE A 121 2.88 11.15 -3.28
N HIS A 122 1.65 10.64 -3.20
CA HIS A 122 0.53 10.95 -4.10
C HIS A 122 0.86 10.73 -5.59
N LEU A 123 1.56 9.63 -5.91
CA LEU A 123 2.08 9.38 -7.25
C LEU A 123 0.97 9.29 -8.31
N ASN A 124 -0.16 8.65 -8.00
CA ASN A 124 -1.28 8.50 -8.95
C ASN A 124 -1.80 9.88 -9.39
N GLY A 125 -2.02 10.79 -8.43
CA GLY A 125 -2.45 12.16 -8.73
C GLY A 125 -1.40 12.96 -9.53
N ALA A 126 -0.11 12.77 -9.25
CA ALA A 126 0.97 13.41 -10.01
C ALA A 126 1.00 12.94 -11.48
N LEU A 127 0.84 11.64 -11.72
CA LEU A 127 0.77 11.05 -13.06
C LEU A 127 -0.47 11.53 -13.82
N GLU A 128 -1.65 11.48 -13.19
CA GLU A 128 -2.91 11.91 -13.78
C GLU A 128 -2.90 13.40 -14.14
N GLY A 129 -2.36 14.26 -13.25
CA GLY A 129 -2.18 15.68 -13.50
C GLY A 129 -1.22 15.99 -14.66
N ALA A 130 -0.36 15.04 -15.02
CA ALA A 130 0.52 15.13 -16.20
C ALA A 130 -0.06 14.45 -17.46
N GLY A 131 -1.32 14.00 -17.41
CA GLY A 131 -1.98 13.32 -18.54
C GLY A 131 -1.56 11.86 -18.73
N ILE A 132 -0.92 11.25 -17.72
CA ILE A 132 -0.47 9.86 -17.74
C ILE A 132 -1.46 9.02 -16.93
N ARG A 133 -1.99 7.95 -17.52
CA ARG A 133 -2.93 7.07 -16.83
C ARG A 133 -2.20 6.14 -15.86
N ALA A 134 -2.48 6.24 -14.57
CA ALA A 134 -2.03 5.27 -13.57
C ALA A 134 -3.05 4.12 -13.43
N ILE A 135 -2.58 2.87 -13.32
CA ILE A 135 -3.44 1.69 -13.12
C ILE A 135 -2.83 0.81 -12.03
N GLU A 136 -3.62 0.50 -11.01
CA GLU A 136 -3.26 -0.46 -9.97
C GLU A 136 -3.42 -1.90 -10.49
N SER A 137 -2.42 -2.74 -10.21
CA SER A 137 -2.46 -4.18 -10.55
C SER A 137 -3.05 -5.03 -9.41
N ASP A 138 -3.09 -4.51 -8.19
CA ASP A 138 -3.76 -5.17 -7.06
C ASP A 138 -5.28 -4.97 -7.18
N LEU A 139 -6.06 -6.05 -7.10
CA LEU A 139 -7.51 -5.98 -7.30
C LEU A 139 -8.20 -5.08 -6.28
N GLY A 140 -7.75 -5.09 -5.02
CA GLY A 140 -8.31 -4.25 -3.97
C GLY A 140 -8.06 -2.77 -4.25
N GLU A 141 -6.81 -2.42 -4.54
CA GLU A 141 -6.45 -1.05 -4.95
C GLU A 141 -7.15 -0.62 -6.23
N TYR A 142 -7.32 -1.51 -7.19
CA TYR A 142 -8.02 -1.19 -8.44
C TYR A 142 -9.51 -0.87 -8.20
N ILE A 143 -10.19 -1.62 -7.33
CA ILE A 143 -11.58 -1.33 -6.95
C ILE A 143 -11.68 0.04 -6.26
N ILE A 144 -10.77 0.33 -5.33
CA ILE A 144 -10.69 1.59 -4.59
C ILE A 144 -10.42 2.76 -5.56
N GLN A 145 -9.48 2.58 -6.49
CA GLN A 145 -9.16 3.54 -7.55
C GLN A 145 -10.39 3.86 -8.41
N LEU A 146 -11.16 2.84 -8.82
CA LEU A 146 -12.40 3.02 -9.59
C LEU A 146 -13.49 3.75 -8.79
N ASN A 147 -13.52 3.59 -7.47
CA ASN A 147 -14.44 4.30 -6.59
C ASN A 147 -13.95 5.70 -6.18
N HIS A 148 -12.72 6.09 -6.56
CA HIS A 148 -12.07 7.33 -6.13
C HIS A 148 -12.02 7.49 -4.60
N GLU A 149 -11.86 6.36 -3.89
CA GLU A 149 -11.75 6.34 -2.44
C GLU A 149 -10.26 6.25 -2.03
N PRO A 150 -9.87 6.74 -0.85
CA PRO A 150 -8.55 6.49 -0.31
C PRO A 150 -8.45 5.04 0.21
N PRO A 151 -7.26 4.40 0.17
CA PRO A 151 -7.06 3.09 0.75
C PRO A 151 -7.28 3.14 2.28
N SER A 152 -8.04 2.19 2.81
CA SER A 152 -8.34 2.12 4.25
C SER A 152 -7.37 1.24 5.04
N HIS A 153 -6.81 0.20 4.41
CA HIS A 153 -5.86 -0.72 5.03
C HIS A 153 -4.97 -1.44 4.00
N ILE A 154 -3.73 -1.75 4.38
CA ILE A 154 -2.74 -2.37 3.48
C ILE A 154 -2.94 -3.88 3.29
N VAL A 155 -3.51 -4.60 4.27
CA VAL A 155 -3.53 -6.08 4.30
C VAL A 155 -4.83 -6.69 3.76
N ALA A 156 -5.94 -5.95 3.77
CA ALA A 156 -7.24 -6.48 3.35
C ALA A 156 -7.93 -5.44 2.45
N PRO A 157 -8.57 -5.85 1.34
CA PRO A 157 -9.41 -4.96 0.56
C PRO A 157 -10.58 -4.44 1.39
N VAL A 158 -11.08 -3.26 1.01
CA VAL A 158 -12.33 -2.66 1.51
C VAL A 158 -13.53 -3.23 0.76
#